data_AF-A0A956Z5P6-F1
#
_entry.id   AF-A0A956Z5P6-F1
#
_cell.length_a   1.000
_cell.length_b   1.000
_cell.length_c   1.000
_cell.angle_alpha   90.00
_cell.angle_beta   90.00
_cell.angle_gamma   90.00
#
_symmetry.space_group_name_H-M   'P 1'
#
loop_
_entity.id
_entity.type
_entity.pdbx_description
1 polymer ?
#
loop_
_entity_poly.entity_id
_entity_poly.type
_entity_poly.pdbx_seq_one_letter_code
_entity_poly.pdbx_strand_id
1 'polypeptide(L)'
;FFSKKGLVNEPKRCPNCRILMRVMRNGDDPAKTAEVKCAECNAPTRVPFQPKGYRPVYCSYCFRAKKLEEGDEVLAPEEGDVGAATA
;
A
#
# COMPACT_ATOMS: atom_id res chain seq x y z
N PHE A 1 10.04 -23.66 -8.36
CA PHE A 1 10.10 -22.21 -8.12
C PHE A 1 10.34 -21.90 -6.65
N PHE A 2 9.55 -22.46 -5.72
CA PHE A 2 9.65 -22.17 -4.28
C PHE A 2 10.93 -22.71 -3.63
N SER A 3 11.27 -23.98 -3.85
CA SER A 3 12.54 -24.59 -3.41
C SER A 3 13.77 -23.91 -4.01
N LYS A 4 13.73 -23.52 -5.30
CA LYS A 4 14.81 -22.77 -5.96
C LYS A 4 14.96 -21.32 -5.46
N LYS A 5 13.94 -20.74 -4.82
CA LYS A 5 13.96 -19.36 -4.26
C LYS A 5 14.22 -19.32 -2.75
N GLY A 6 14.56 -20.45 -2.13
CA GLY A 6 14.75 -20.53 -0.67
C GLY A 6 13.47 -20.33 0.13
N LEU A 7 12.29 -20.48 -0.49
CA LEU A 7 11.03 -20.41 0.23
C LEU A 7 10.75 -21.79 0.84
N VAL A 8 10.97 -21.90 2.15
CA VAL A 8 10.82 -23.13 2.94
C VAL A 8 9.36 -23.56 3.08
N ASN A 9 8.43 -22.59 3.03
CA ASN A 9 7.00 -22.84 3.20
C ASN A 9 6.28 -22.97 1.85
N GLU A 10 5.55 -24.07 1.70
CA GLU A 10 4.72 -24.32 0.53
C GLU A 10 3.51 -23.35 0.52
N PRO A 11 3.13 -22.78 -0.65
CA PRO A 11 2.07 -21.80 -0.69
C PRO A 11 0.73 -22.39 -0.23
N LYS A 12 0.13 -21.78 0.80
CA LYS A 12 -1.21 -22.13 1.33
C LYS A 12 -2.33 -22.08 0.28
N ARG A 13 -2.11 -21.46 -0.88
CA ARG A 13 -3.11 -21.26 -1.95
C ARG A 13 -2.45 -21.49 -3.31
N CYS A 14 -3.17 -22.16 -4.20
CA CYS A 14 -2.69 -22.42 -5.57
C CYS A 14 -2.52 -21.11 -6.37
N PRO A 15 -1.79 -21.12 -7.50
CA PRO A 15 -1.54 -19.92 -8.31
C PRO A 15 -2.82 -19.19 -8.72
N ASN A 16 -3.86 -19.93 -9.14
CA ASN A 16 -5.15 -19.37 -9.52
C ASN A 16 -5.85 -18.68 -8.34
N CYS A 17 -5.91 -19.31 -7.17
CA CYS A 17 -6.46 -18.69 -5.96
C CYS A 17 -5.67 -17.43 -5.55
N ARG A 18 -4.35 -17.40 -5.80
CA ARG A 18 -3.52 -16.22 -5.57
C ARG A 18 -3.86 -15.07 -6.52
N ILE A 19 -4.14 -15.36 -7.79
CA ILE A 19 -4.54 -14.38 -8.80
C ILE A 19 -5.94 -13.84 -8.47
N LEU A 20 -6.91 -14.73 -8.23
CA LEU A 20 -8.28 -14.35 -7.87
C LEU A 20 -8.32 -13.45 -6.64
N MET A 21 -7.56 -13.79 -5.59
CA MET A 21 -7.46 -12.97 -4.39
C MET A 21 -6.82 -11.60 -4.62
N ARG A 22 -5.89 -11.48 -5.58
CA ARG A 22 -5.31 -10.19 -5.96
C ARG A 22 -6.36 -9.32 -6.64
N VAL A 23 -7.12 -9.88 -7.58
CA VAL A 23 -8.21 -9.17 -8.28
C VAL A 23 -9.29 -8.73 -7.29
N MET A 24 -9.72 -9.63 -6.39
CA MET A 24 -10.73 -9.31 -5.37
C MET A 24 -10.25 -8.22 -4.39
N ARG A 25 -8.96 -8.19 -4.05
CA ARG A 25 -8.40 -7.18 -3.14
C ARG A 25 -8.18 -5.82 -3.82
N ASN A 26 -7.96 -5.81 -5.14
CA ASN A 26 -7.80 -4.57 -5.88
C ASN A 26 -9.07 -3.71 -5.87
N GLY A 27 -10.22 -4.25 -5.45
CA GLY A 27 -11.31 -3.44 -4.90
C GLY A 27 -11.75 -2.28 -5.80
N ASP A 28 -11.64 -2.45 -7.11
CA ASP A 28 -12.21 -1.56 -8.11
C ASP A 28 -13.73 -1.77 -8.14
N ASP A 29 -14.40 -1.60 -6.98
CA ASP A 29 -15.84 -1.42 -6.94
C ASP A 29 -16.11 -0.05 -7.59
N PRO A 30 -16.68 0.03 -8.80
CA PRO A 30 -16.94 1.32 -9.44
C PRO A 30 -17.89 2.17 -8.60
N ALA A 31 -18.70 1.54 -7.75
CA ALA A 31 -19.61 2.18 -6.80
C ALA A 31 -18.90 2.89 -5.62
N LYS A 32 -17.64 2.54 -5.31
CA LYS A 32 -16.86 3.15 -4.21
C LYS A 32 -15.79 4.14 -4.71
N THR A 33 -15.62 4.24 -6.03
CA THR A 33 -14.71 5.21 -6.63
C THR A 33 -15.38 6.58 -6.70
N ALA A 34 -14.82 7.57 -6.01
CA ALA A 34 -15.30 8.95 -6.03
C ALA A 34 -14.41 9.82 -6.93
N GLU A 35 -15.03 10.73 -7.68
CA GLU A 35 -14.34 11.78 -8.43
C GLU A 35 -14.17 13.03 -7.55
N VAL A 36 -12.93 13.43 -7.33
CA VAL A 36 -12.56 14.52 -6.40
C VAL A 36 -11.49 15.41 -7.04
N LYS A 37 -11.54 16.72 -6.77
CA LYS A 37 -10.50 17.67 -7.21
C LYS A 37 -9.30 17.62 -6.26
N CYS A 38 -8.08 17.59 -6.81
CA CYS A 38 -6.85 17.71 -6.02
C CYS A 38 -6.79 19.07 -5.32
N ALA A 39 -6.40 19.10 -4.04
CA ALA A 39 -6.32 20.34 -3.27
C ALA A 39 -5.22 21.31 -3.74
N GLU A 40 -4.17 20.82 -4.42
CA GLU A 40 -3.06 21.64 -4.93
C GLU A 40 -3.26 22.06 -6.38
N CYS A 41 -3.35 21.07 -7.28
CA CYS A 41 -3.38 21.32 -8.72
C CYS A 41 -4.80 21.37 -9.30
N ASN A 42 -5.84 21.13 -8.50
CA ASN A 42 -7.25 21.10 -8.91
C ASN A 42 -7.60 20.09 -10.02
N ALA A 43 -6.68 19.20 -10.37
CA ALA A 43 -6.94 18.15 -11.36
C ALA A 43 -8.03 17.18 -10.90
N PRO A 44 -8.87 16.65 -11.82
CA PRO A 44 -9.84 15.61 -11.50
C PRO A 44 -9.12 14.30 -11.19
N THR A 45 -9.38 13.73 -10.01
CA THR A 45 -8.75 12.50 -9.54
C THR A 45 -9.80 11.49 -9.09
N ARG A 46 -9.58 10.23 -9.44
CA ARG A 46 -10.39 9.11 -8.97
C ARG A 46 -9.75 8.52 -7.72
N VAL A 47 -10.46 8.51 -6.61
CA VAL A 47 -10.01 7.89 -5.36
C VAL A 47 -10.92 6.71 -5.01
N PRO A 48 -10.37 5.58 -4.52
CA PRO A 48 -11.14 4.37 -4.20
C PRO A 48 -11.89 4.46 -2.85
N PHE A 49 -11.94 5.64 -2.25
CA PHE A 49 -12.59 5.90 -0.98
C PHE A 49 -13.41 7.19 -1.06
N GLN A 50 -14.45 7.28 -0.23
CA GLN A 50 -15.25 8.49 -0.14
C GLN A 50 -14.53 9.54 0.75
N PRO A 51 -14.19 10.73 0.22
CA PRO A 51 -13.53 11.76 1.00
C PRO A 51 -14.49 12.28 2.09
N LYS A 52 -14.03 12.26 3.34
CA LYS A 52 -14.83 12.73 4.50
C LYS A 52 -14.71 14.24 4.75
N GLY A 53 -14.06 15.01 3.88
CA GLY A 53 -13.90 16.46 3.97
C GLY A 53 -12.91 16.98 5.04
N TYR A 54 -12.50 16.15 6.01
CA TYR A 54 -11.55 16.56 7.06
C TYR A 54 -10.08 16.61 6.61
N ARG A 55 -9.72 15.88 5.53
CA ARG A 55 -8.35 15.78 5.01
C ARG A 55 -8.32 16.14 3.53
N PRO A 56 -7.35 16.94 3.06
CA PRO A 56 -7.21 17.26 1.65
C PRO A 56 -6.87 16.01 0.84
N VAL A 57 -7.50 15.88 -0.33
CA VAL A 57 -7.21 14.82 -1.29
C VAL A 57 -6.21 15.34 -2.30
N TYR A 58 -5.17 14.55 -2.57
CA TYR A 58 -4.12 14.88 -3.52
C TYR A 58 -4.09 13.89 -4.67
N CYS A 59 -3.69 14.36 -5.86
CA CYS A 59 -3.39 13.46 -6.98
C CYS A 59 -2.12 12.65 -6.67
N SER A 60 -1.89 11.56 -7.41
CA SER A 60 -0.73 10.69 -7.21
C SER A 60 0.61 11.43 -7.31
N TYR A 61 0.68 12.50 -8.10
CA TYR A 61 1.86 13.36 -8.23
C TYR A 61 2.05 14.26 -7.01
N CYS A 62 1.05 15.07 -6.67
CA CYS A 62 1.06 15.96 -5.50
C CYS A 62 1.27 15.18 -4.19
N PHE A 63 0.64 14.02 -4.04
CA PHE A 63 0.81 13.15 -2.87
C PHE A 63 2.25 12.66 -2.72
N ARG A 64 2.92 12.30 -3.83
CA ARG A 64 4.32 11.89 -3.81
C ARG A 64 5.25 13.06 -3.50
N ALA A 65 4.99 14.24 -4.07
CA ALA A 65 5.75 15.45 -3.79
C ALA A 65 5.65 15.83 -2.30
N LYS A 66 4.43 15.92 -1.78
CA LYS A 66 4.15 16.14 -0.35
C LYS A 66 4.80 15.12 0.57
N LYS A 67 4.76 13.84 0.23
CA LYS A 67 5.36 12.77 1.04
C LYS A 67 6.89 12.92 1.15
N LEU A 68 7.55 13.47 0.14
CA LEU A 68 8.99 13.73 0.17
C LEU A 68 9.34 14.97 1.03
N GLU A 69 8.42 15.92 1.16
CA GLU A 69 8.61 17.13 1.97
C GLU A 69 8.24 16.92 3.45
N GLU A 70 7.15 16.20 3.73
CA GLU A 70 6.67 15.87 5.09
C GLU A 70 7.39 14.63 5.65
N GLY A 71 8.71 14.59 5.47
CA GLY A 71 9.59 13.46 5.75
C GLY A 71 9.19 12.59 6.94
N ASP A 72 9.17 11.29 6.65
CA ASP A 72 9.43 10.16 7.54
C ASP A 72 9.93 10.52 8.96
N GLU A 73 9.03 10.89 9.89
CA GLU A 73 9.14 10.39 11.27
C GLU A 73 8.65 8.93 11.28
N VAL A 74 9.36 8.10 10.52
CA VAL A 74 9.33 6.66 10.71
C VAL A 74 10.03 6.45 12.03
N LEU A 75 9.24 6.24 13.08
CA LEU A 75 9.67 5.59 14.30
C LEU A 75 10.52 4.38 13.86
N ALA A 76 11.82 4.48 14.11
CA ALA A 76 12.76 3.44 13.76
C ALA A 76 12.20 2.10 14.28
N PRO A 77 12.20 1.02 13.49
CA PRO A 77 12.10 -0.29 14.11
C PRO A 77 13.32 -0.42 15.00
N GLU A 78 13.08 -0.36 16.32
CA GLU A 78 14.14 -0.53 17.30
C GLU A 78 14.78 -1.89 17.03
N GLU A 79 16.05 -1.87 16.66
CA GLU A 79 16.86 -3.07 16.42
C GLU A 79 16.99 -3.81 17.75
N GLY A 80 16.01 -4.69 18.01
CA GLY A 80 16.04 -5.63 19.12
C GLY A 80 17.06 -6.72 18.83
N ASP A 81 18.29 -6.46 19.26
CA ASP A 81 19.28 -7.39 19.78
C ASP A 81 19.25 -8.82 19.19
N VAL A 82 20.10 -9.07 18.19
CA VAL A 82 20.54 -10.42 17.85
C VAL A 82 21.44 -10.92 18.98
N GLY A 83 20.79 -11.41 20.03
CA GLY A 83 21.42 -12.08 21.16
C GLY A 83 22.05 -13.39 20.70
N ALA A 84 23.37 -13.36 20.58
CA ALA A 84 24.23 -14.53 20.51
C ALA A 84 24.11 -15.37 21.79
N ALA A 85 23.87 -16.67 21.64
CA ALA A 85 24.26 -17.72 22.59
C ALA A 85 24.32 -19.04 21.81
N THR A 86 25.46 -19.46 21.25
CA THR A 86 26.57 -20.22 21.86
C THR A 86 26.15 -21.45 22.65
N ALA A 87 26.71 -22.59 22.21
CA ALA A 87 26.81 -23.94 22.79
C ALA A 87 25.63 -24.90 22.56
#